data_AF-A0A972ZZG5-F1
#
_entry.id   AF-A0A972ZZG5-F1
#
_cell.length_a   1.000
_cell.length_b   1.000
_cell.length_c   1.000
_cell.angle_alpha   90.00
_cell.angle_beta   90.00
_cell.angle_gamma   90.00
#
_symmetry.space_group_name_H-M   'P 1'
#
loop_
_entity.id
_entity.type
_entity.pdbx_description
1 polymer ?
#
loop_
_entity_poly.entity_id
_entity_poly.type
_entity_poly.pdbx_seq_one_letter_code
_entity_poly.pdbx_strand_id
1 'polypeptide(L)'
;MKAQLEQMTDALDRLYMTYNRFDRIAPDPLQFVYQYASGEDREIVGFLSAVLAYGRVAHIQKSVTNLLARLTSSPHDFVRQLNASDQKVLASFTHRFNTGQDIYHVLLAIKHLLNECGSLEQAFLVGYDEQQPNIIPALACFRDKLMSYIEPRHRQSGVRYLLVDPQKGSPCKRLNLFLRWMVRSDEVDTGLWTQVDPAKLVVPMDVHMSRLCRLIGFHDKRQMSLDTALQVTMRFAEICPEDPVKYDFALSRVGILEQCKGEANPRCRACELKRVCRDTLRIGSINNLV
;
A
#
# COMPACT_ATOMS: atom_id res chain seq x y z
N MET A 1 -30.47 8.47 -0.42
CA MET A 1 -29.26 8.12 -1.19
C MET A 1 -28.33 9.32 -1.35
N LYS A 2 -28.73 10.42 -2.01
CA LYS A 2 -27.88 11.63 -2.19
C LYS A 2 -27.33 12.21 -0.88
N ALA A 3 -28.20 12.49 0.10
CA ALA A 3 -27.80 13.03 1.40
C ALA A 3 -26.84 12.12 2.21
N GLN A 4 -26.92 10.80 2.02
CA GLN A 4 -26.01 9.86 2.69
C GLN A 4 -24.62 9.87 2.03
N LEU A 5 -24.56 10.00 0.71
CA LEU A 5 -23.30 10.13 -0.02
C LEU A 5 -22.62 11.46 0.29
N GLU A 6 -23.37 12.56 0.38
CA GLU A 6 -22.87 13.87 0.81
C GLU A 6 -22.27 13.79 2.22
N GLN A 7 -22.99 13.18 3.17
CA GLN A 7 -22.49 13.01 4.53
C GLN A 7 -21.23 12.13 4.60
N MET A 8 -21.13 11.10 3.76
CA MET A 8 -19.93 10.27 3.61
C MET A 8 -18.75 11.06 3.07
N THR A 9 -18.97 11.80 1.99
CA THR A 9 -17.98 12.66 1.33
C THR A 9 -17.41 13.66 2.34
N ASP A 10 -18.29 14.39 3.02
CA ASP A 10 -17.93 15.35 4.07
C ASP A 10 -17.06 14.75 5.19
N ALA A 11 -17.39 13.54 5.65
CA ALA A 11 -16.63 12.87 6.71
C ALA A 11 -15.24 12.44 6.24
N LEU A 12 -15.14 11.92 5.02
CA LEU A 12 -13.89 11.47 4.42
C LEU A 12 -12.98 12.64 4.03
N ASP A 13 -13.52 13.73 3.50
CA ASP A 13 -12.76 14.94 3.18
C ASP A 13 -12.22 15.62 4.44
N ARG A 14 -12.99 15.69 5.53
CA ARG A 14 -12.46 16.20 6.82
C ARG A 14 -11.31 15.35 7.35
N LEU A 15 -11.41 14.02 7.25
CA LEU A 15 -10.29 13.14 7.61
C LEU A 15 -9.07 13.38 6.72
N TYR A 16 -9.29 13.48 5.40
CA TYR A 16 -8.22 13.77 4.44
C TYR A 16 -7.52 15.08 4.80
N MET A 17 -8.25 16.18 5.01
CA MET A 17 -7.65 17.46 5.40
C MET A 17 -6.91 17.41 6.75
N THR A 18 -7.36 16.54 7.67
CA THR A 18 -6.72 16.39 8.98
C THR A 18 -5.39 15.65 8.90
N TYR A 19 -5.36 14.56 8.11
CA TYR A 19 -4.26 13.61 8.13
C TYR A 19 -3.35 13.66 6.91
N ASN A 20 -3.81 14.13 5.74
CA ASN A 20 -3.03 14.16 4.51
C ASN A 20 -2.01 15.30 4.50
N ARG A 21 -0.98 15.14 5.32
CA ARG A 21 0.09 16.10 5.55
C ARG A 21 1.41 15.38 5.71
N PHE A 22 2.48 15.98 5.21
CA PHE A 22 3.82 15.42 5.28
C PHE A 22 4.27 15.08 6.71
N ASP A 23 3.98 15.94 7.68
CA ASP A 23 4.35 15.73 9.09
C ASP A 23 3.57 14.59 9.78
N ARG A 24 2.55 14.05 9.12
CA ARG A 24 1.74 12.91 9.57
C ARG A 24 2.12 11.59 8.90
N ILE A 25 3.14 11.59 8.02
CA ILE A 25 3.64 10.37 7.38
C ILE A 25 4.05 9.37 8.46
N ALA A 26 4.94 9.73 9.38
CA ALA A 26 5.38 8.79 10.41
C ALA A 26 4.18 8.24 11.23
N PRO A 27 4.13 6.92 11.50
CA PRO A 27 5.18 5.92 11.31
C PRO A 27 5.08 5.11 9.98
N ASP A 28 4.48 5.66 8.92
CA ASP A 28 4.40 4.98 7.61
C ASP A 28 5.77 4.61 7.06
N PRO A 29 5.95 3.45 6.39
CA PRO A 29 7.17 3.17 5.66
C PRO A 29 7.45 4.16 4.51
N LEU A 30 6.44 4.88 4.01
CA LEU A 30 6.65 5.96 3.04
C LEU A 30 7.67 7.01 3.50
N GLN A 31 7.86 7.20 4.82
CA GLN A 31 8.86 8.13 5.35
C GLN A 31 10.29 7.83 4.87
N PHE A 32 10.59 6.56 4.57
CA PHE A 32 11.92 6.15 4.10
C PHE A 32 12.17 6.62 2.67
N VAL A 33 11.12 6.72 1.84
CA VAL A 33 11.22 7.19 0.45
C VAL A 33 11.73 8.64 0.43
N TYR A 34 11.18 9.49 1.29
CA TYR A 34 11.57 10.90 1.39
C TYR A 34 12.97 11.15 1.96
N GLN A 35 13.69 10.11 2.42
CA GLN A 35 15.09 10.24 2.84
C GLN A 35 16.05 10.35 1.64
N TYR A 36 15.55 10.07 0.42
CA TYR A 36 16.33 10.08 -0.80
C TYR A 36 15.90 11.23 -1.72
N ALA A 37 16.88 11.86 -2.37
CA ALA A 37 16.63 12.97 -3.29
C ALA A 37 16.35 12.49 -4.73
N SER A 38 17.06 11.45 -5.18
CA SER A 38 16.90 10.85 -6.51
C SER A 38 15.54 10.14 -6.64
N GLY A 39 14.89 10.30 -7.79
CA GLY A 39 13.67 9.56 -8.12
C GLY A 39 13.94 8.06 -8.25
N GLU A 40 15.07 7.68 -8.83
CA GLU A 40 15.50 6.30 -9.00
C GLU A 40 15.68 5.59 -7.65
N ASP A 41 16.30 6.26 -6.66
CA ASP A 41 16.41 5.71 -5.31
C ASP A 41 15.04 5.61 -4.62
N ARG A 42 14.19 6.64 -4.78
CA ARG A 42 12.83 6.64 -4.23
C ARG A 42 12.00 5.47 -4.74
N GLU A 43 12.15 5.12 -6.01
CA GLU A 43 11.44 4.00 -6.63
C GLU A 43 11.82 2.66 -5.97
N ILE A 44 13.12 2.42 -5.80
CA ILE A 44 13.64 1.20 -5.16
C ILE A 44 13.26 1.15 -3.68
N VAL A 45 13.43 2.25 -2.96
CA VAL A 45 13.12 2.35 -1.53
C VAL A 45 11.62 2.21 -1.30
N GLY A 46 10.79 2.81 -2.15
CA GLY A 46 9.33 2.68 -2.12
C GLY A 46 8.91 1.23 -2.30
N PHE A 47 9.46 0.55 -3.30
CA PHE A 47 9.15 -0.86 -3.56
C PHE A 47 9.53 -1.75 -2.36
N LEU A 48 10.77 -1.64 -1.88
CA LEU A 48 11.28 -2.46 -0.76
C LEU A 48 10.51 -2.19 0.54
N SER A 49 10.22 -0.92 0.83
CA SER A 49 9.45 -0.51 2.00
C SER A 49 8.03 -1.08 1.95
N ALA A 50 7.41 -1.07 0.78
CA ALA A 50 6.06 -1.57 0.60
C ALA A 50 5.98 -3.10 0.73
N VAL A 51 6.87 -3.87 0.09
CA VAL A 51 6.84 -5.35 0.17
C VAL A 51 7.16 -5.86 1.58
N LEU A 52 7.87 -5.06 2.40
CA LEU A 52 8.12 -5.30 3.82
C LEU A 52 7.05 -4.73 4.77
N ALA A 53 6.02 -4.04 4.25
CA ALA A 53 4.99 -3.39 5.06
C ALA A 53 3.93 -4.37 5.61
N TYR A 54 4.39 -5.38 6.36
CA TYR A 54 3.56 -6.36 7.05
C TYR A 54 4.12 -6.73 8.45
N GLY A 55 3.21 -7.03 9.39
CA GLY A 55 3.57 -7.20 10.80
C GLY A 55 3.42 -5.92 11.60
N ARG A 56 4.09 -5.84 12.76
CA ARG A 56 3.99 -4.68 13.66
C ARG A 56 4.78 -3.51 13.08
N VAL A 57 4.22 -2.30 13.13
CA VAL A 57 4.84 -1.07 12.61
C VAL A 57 6.29 -0.89 13.08
N ALA A 58 6.58 -1.04 14.37
CA ALA A 58 7.94 -0.92 14.90
C ALA A 58 8.93 -1.94 14.29
N HIS A 59 8.47 -3.16 13.98
CA HIS A 59 9.30 -4.17 13.33
C HIS A 59 9.50 -3.86 11.84
N ILE A 60 8.48 -3.33 11.18
CA ILE A 60 8.59 -2.86 9.79
C ILE A 60 9.65 -1.77 9.71
N GLN A 61 9.55 -0.74 10.55
CA GLN A 61 10.53 0.35 10.60
C GLN A 61 11.95 -0.17 10.84
N LYS A 62 12.14 -1.02 11.87
CA LYS A 62 13.45 -1.62 12.15
C LYS A 62 14.00 -2.40 10.96
N SER A 63 13.18 -3.20 10.29
CA SER A 63 13.61 -3.99 9.14
C SER A 63 13.94 -3.12 7.94
N VAL A 64 13.11 -2.13 7.60
CA VAL A 64 13.40 -1.23 6.47
C VAL A 64 14.68 -0.43 6.75
N THR A 65 14.85 0.14 7.94
CA THR A 65 16.11 0.80 8.34
C THR A 65 17.31 -0.14 8.23
N ASN A 66 17.19 -1.39 8.71
CA ASN A 66 18.27 -2.36 8.62
C ASN A 66 18.61 -2.74 7.18
N LEU A 67 17.60 -2.86 6.31
CA LEU A 67 17.82 -3.16 4.90
C LEU A 67 18.51 -1.99 4.20
N LEU A 68 17.99 -0.77 4.34
CA LEU A 68 18.55 0.40 3.67
C LEU A 68 19.99 0.69 4.09
N ALA A 69 20.34 0.48 5.36
CA ALA A 69 21.72 0.60 5.84
C ALA A 69 22.70 -0.39 5.13
N ARG A 70 22.20 -1.49 4.57
CA ARG A 70 22.99 -2.46 3.79
C ARG A 70 23.10 -2.11 2.32
N LEU A 71 22.16 -1.32 1.78
CA LEU A 71 22.13 -0.91 0.38
C LEU A 71 22.98 0.33 0.10
N THR A 72 23.84 0.73 1.03
CA THR A 72 24.73 1.89 0.94
C THR A 72 23.96 3.21 0.77
N SER A 73 24.60 4.26 0.23
CA SER A 73 23.98 5.58 0.06
C SER A 73 23.01 5.69 -1.11
N SER A 74 23.14 4.82 -2.12
CA SER A 74 22.29 4.80 -3.33
C SER A 74 21.73 3.39 -3.54
N PRO A 75 20.50 3.10 -3.07
CA PRO A 75 19.82 1.83 -3.32
C PRO A 75 19.70 1.49 -4.80
N HIS A 76 19.49 2.47 -5.69
CA HIS A 76 19.43 2.23 -7.12
C HIS A 76 20.77 1.73 -7.67
N ASP A 77 21.88 2.40 -7.33
CA ASP A 77 23.21 1.98 -7.81
C ASP A 77 23.62 0.62 -7.24
N PHE A 78 23.30 0.38 -5.96
CA PHE A 78 23.51 -0.94 -5.34
C PHE A 78 22.80 -2.03 -6.14
N VAL A 79 21.53 -1.81 -6.55
CA VAL A 79 20.79 -2.78 -7.35
C VAL A 79 21.39 -2.94 -8.75
N ARG A 80 21.76 -1.86 -9.44
CA ARG A 80 22.40 -1.92 -10.76
C ARG A 80 23.71 -2.73 -10.72
N GLN A 81 24.49 -2.57 -9.66
CA GLN A 81 25.80 -3.20 -9.48
C GLN A 81 25.75 -4.54 -8.73
N LEU A 82 24.55 -4.98 -8.32
CA LEU A 82 24.34 -6.19 -7.52
C LEU A 82 25.05 -7.41 -8.13
N ASN A 83 25.83 -8.11 -7.31
CA ASN A 83 26.61 -9.28 -7.70
C ASN A 83 26.53 -10.39 -6.64
N ALA A 84 27.12 -11.55 -6.93
CA ALA A 84 27.00 -12.72 -6.05
C ALA A 84 27.58 -12.51 -4.64
N SER A 85 28.56 -11.60 -4.47
CA SER A 85 29.16 -11.34 -3.15
C SER A 85 28.20 -10.59 -2.20
N ASP A 86 27.24 -9.85 -2.74
CA ASP A 86 26.24 -9.10 -1.96
C ASP A 86 25.27 -10.00 -1.19
N GLN A 87 25.20 -11.29 -1.53
CA GLN A 87 24.52 -12.28 -0.69
C GLN A 87 25.05 -12.28 0.75
N LYS A 88 26.37 -12.06 0.94
CA LYS A 88 26.99 -11.98 2.27
C LYS A 88 26.58 -10.70 3.00
N VAL A 89 26.44 -9.58 2.29
CA VAL A 89 25.98 -8.30 2.83
C VAL A 89 24.55 -8.44 3.38
N LEU A 90 23.71 -9.22 2.70
CA LEU A 90 22.32 -9.45 3.09
C LEU A 90 22.13 -10.64 4.04
N ALA A 91 23.11 -11.52 4.23
CA ALA A 91 22.95 -12.83 4.88
C ALA A 91 22.29 -12.77 6.27
N SER A 92 22.61 -11.77 7.08
CA SER A 92 22.05 -11.59 8.44
C SER A 92 20.72 -10.83 8.48
N PHE A 93 20.21 -10.37 7.32
CA PHE A 93 18.93 -9.70 7.26
C PHE A 93 17.79 -10.70 7.51
N THR A 94 16.86 -10.30 8.38
CA THR A 94 15.61 -11.03 8.59
C THR A 94 14.46 -10.05 8.80
N HIS A 95 13.30 -10.41 8.28
CA HIS A 95 12.04 -9.75 8.58
C HIS A 95 10.96 -10.81 8.68
N ARG A 96 10.54 -11.12 9.91
CA ARG A 96 9.57 -12.20 10.20
C ARG A 96 10.12 -13.54 9.70
N PHE A 97 9.57 -14.08 8.61
CA PHE A 97 10.06 -15.31 7.97
C PHE A 97 10.78 -15.05 6.64
N ASN A 98 10.82 -13.79 6.18
CA ASN A 98 11.66 -13.41 5.04
C ASN A 98 13.11 -13.23 5.49
N THR A 99 14.01 -13.71 4.64
CA THR A 99 15.46 -13.74 4.87
C THR A 99 16.20 -12.82 3.91
N GLY A 100 17.48 -12.57 4.19
CA GLY A 100 18.38 -11.87 3.26
C GLY A 100 18.46 -12.52 1.88
N GLN A 101 18.34 -13.85 1.81
CA GLN A 101 18.30 -14.57 0.54
C GLN A 101 17.07 -14.18 -0.28
N ASP A 102 15.89 -14.08 0.35
CA ASP A 102 14.68 -13.66 -0.36
C ASP A 102 14.82 -12.23 -0.91
N ILE A 103 15.40 -11.32 -0.12
CA ILE A 103 15.66 -9.94 -0.56
C ILE A 103 16.66 -9.90 -1.70
N TYR A 104 17.76 -10.66 -1.60
CA TYR A 104 18.75 -10.74 -2.68
C TYR A 104 18.11 -11.14 -4.02
N HIS A 105 17.23 -12.15 -4.02
CA HIS A 105 16.53 -12.56 -5.25
C HIS A 105 15.55 -11.50 -5.77
N VAL A 106 14.87 -10.77 -4.88
CA VAL A 106 14.03 -9.63 -5.29
C VAL A 106 14.88 -8.52 -5.90
N LEU A 107 16.00 -8.14 -5.29
CA LEU A 107 16.90 -7.12 -5.83
C LEU A 107 17.50 -7.55 -7.17
N LEU A 108 17.86 -8.83 -7.32
CA LEU A 108 18.35 -9.38 -8.59
C LEU A 108 17.29 -9.30 -9.69
N ALA A 109 16.03 -9.63 -9.38
CA ALA A 109 14.92 -9.48 -10.32
C ALA A 109 14.69 -8.01 -10.71
N ILE A 110 14.80 -7.08 -9.75
CA ILE A 110 14.72 -5.65 -10.03
C ILE A 110 15.89 -5.21 -10.93
N LYS A 111 17.13 -5.67 -10.66
CA LYS A 111 18.28 -5.39 -11.54
C LYS A 111 18.00 -5.78 -12.99
N HIS A 112 17.44 -6.98 -13.21
CA HIS A 112 17.09 -7.43 -14.55
C HIS A 112 16.01 -6.56 -15.19
N LEU A 113 14.96 -6.19 -14.44
CA LEU A 113 13.95 -5.25 -14.91
C LEU A 113 14.53 -3.90 -15.29
N LEU A 114 15.38 -3.32 -14.45
CA LEU A 114 16.00 -2.02 -14.70
C LEU A 114 16.90 -2.04 -15.95
N ASN A 115 17.56 -3.17 -16.21
CA ASN A 115 18.39 -3.35 -17.40
C ASN A 115 17.56 -3.53 -18.68
N GLU A 116 16.37 -4.13 -18.59
CA GLU A 116 15.49 -4.36 -19.74
C GLU A 116 14.59 -3.14 -20.03
N CYS A 117 14.02 -2.52 -19.00
CA CYS A 117 12.98 -1.49 -19.13
C CYS A 117 13.43 -0.08 -18.72
N GLY A 118 14.57 0.07 -18.04
CA GLY A 118 15.09 1.36 -17.58
C GLY A 118 14.64 1.77 -16.17
N SER A 119 13.37 1.61 -15.83
CA SER A 119 12.80 1.88 -14.49
C SER A 119 11.70 0.89 -14.10
N LEU A 120 11.23 0.92 -12.85
CA LEU A 120 10.06 0.12 -12.45
C LEU A 120 8.76 0.66 -13.07
N GLU A 121 8.62 1.98 -13.27
CA GLU A 121 7.48 2.56 -14.01
C GLU A 121 7.40 1.98 -15.42
N GLN A 122 8.51 2.03 -16.16
CA GLN A 122 8.55 1.51 -17.54
C GLN A 122 8.26 0.01 -17.59
N ALA A 123 8.77 -0.76 -16.62
CA ALA A 123 8.45 -2.17 -16.50
C ALA A 123 6.95 -2.42 -16.21
N PHE A 124 6.32 -1.55 -15.41
CA PHE A 124 4.90 -1.65 -15.11
C PHE A 124 4.03 -1.30 -16.34
N LEU A 125 4.45 -0.28 -17.10
CA LEU A 125 3.74 0.18 -18.30
C LEU A 125 3.67 -0.88 -19.41
N VAL A 126 4.58 -1.86 -19.46
CA VAL A 126 4.53 -2.99 -20.41
C VAL A 126 3.19 -3.73 -20.35
N GLY A 127 2.60 -3.86 -19.16
CA GLY A 127 1.30 -4.51 -18.96
C GLY A 127 0.14 -3.53 -18.75
N TYR A 128 0.39 -2.23 -18.80
CA TYR A 128 -0.62 -1.21 -18.55
C TYR A 128 -1.46 -0.95 -19.80
N ASP A 129 -2.77 -1.00 -19.62
CA ASP A 129 -3.75 -0.80 -20.69
C ASP A 129 -4.82 0.20 -20.22
N GLU A 130 -4.93 1.29 -20.97
CA GLU A 130 -5.90 2.37 -20.72
C GLU A 130 -7.35 1.92 -20.88
N GLN A 131 -7.62 0.78 -21.50
CA GLN A 131 -8.97 0.22 -21.62
C GLN A 131 -9.36 -0.63 -20.41
N GLN A 132 -8.41 -1.07 -19.58
CA GLN A 132 -8.71 -1.84 -18.37
C GLN A 132 -9.33 -0.95 -17.29
N PRO A 133 -10.30 -1.45 -16.52
CA PRO A 133 -10.98 -0.65 -15.50
C PRO A 133 -10.09 -0.30 -14.30
N ASN A 134 -8.97 -1.01 -14.11
CA ASN A 134 -8.04 -0.79 -13.00
C ASN A 134 -6.67 -1.38 -13.31
N ILE A 135 -5.71 -1.15 -12.41
CA ILE A 135 -4.31 -1.56 -12.55
C ILE A 135 -4.02 -3.06 -12.34
N ILE A 136 -4.99 -3.89 -11.98
CA ILE A 136 -4.71 -5.28 -11.57
C ILE A 136 -4.08 -6.15 -12.68
N PRO A 137 -4.54 -6.09 -13.95
CA PRO A 137 -3.87 -6.83 -15.03
C PRO A 137 -2.41 -6.42 -15.22
N ALA A 138 -2.13 -5.11 -15.18
CA ALA A 138 -0.77 -4.57 -15.27
C ALA A 138 0.10 -5.01 -14.09
N LEU A 139 -0.47 -4.98 -12.88
CA LEU A 139 0.19 -5.44 -11.67
C LEU A 139 0.54 -6.94 -11.73
N ALA A 140 -0.36 -7.77 -12.29
CA ALA A 140 -0.09 -9.19 -12.50
C ALA A 140 1.09 -9.38 -13.46
N CYS A 141 1.07 -8.69 -14.60
CA CYS A 141 2.15 -8.73 -15.59
C CYS A 141 3.51 -8.30 -15.00
N PHE A 142 3.54 -7.16 -14.30
CA PHE A 142 4.73 -6.64 -13.63
C PHE A 142 5.30 -7.63 -12.60
N ARG A 143 4.43 -8.21 -11.77
CA ARG A 143 4.80 -9.22 -10.78
C ARG A 143 5.32 -10.50 -11.44
N ASP A 144 4.69 -10.96 -12.51
CA ASP A 144 5.10 -12.17 -13.21
C ASP A 144 6.45 -11.99 -13.90
N LYS A 145 6.70 -10.80 -14.45
CA LYS A 145 7.99 -10.42 -15.01
C LYS A 145 9.09 -10.44 -13.94
N LEU A 146 8.88 -9.84 -12.76
CA LEU A 146 9.81 -9.96 -11.62
C LEU A 146 10.09 -11.43 -11.29
N MET A 147 9.05 -12.24 -11.15
CA MET A 147 9.18 -13.65 -10.77
C MET A 147 9.85 -14.51 -11.85
N SER A 148 9.80 -14.11 -13.12
CA SER A 148 10.45 -14.81 -14.23
C SER A 148 11.97 -14.81 -14.10
N TYR A 149 12.57 -13.73 -13.56
CA TYR A 149 14.01 -13.63 -13.32
C TYR A 149 14.51 -14.38 -12.08
N ILE A 150 13.59 -14.86 -11.24
CA ILE A 150 13.95 -15.62 -10.05
C ILE A 150 14.01 -17.10 -10.42
N GLU A 151 15.08 -17.80 -10.04
CA GLU A 151 15.20 -19.23 -10.34
C GLU A 151 14.06 -20.04 -9.69
N PRO A 152 13.54 -21.09 -10.34
CA PRO A 152 12.39 -21.86 -9.86
C PRO A 152 12.48 -22.34 -8.40
N ARG A 153 13.68 -22.77 -7.96
CA ARG A 153 13.92 -23.23 -6.57
C ARG A 153 13.66 -22.14 -5.52
N HIS A 154 13.85 -20.87 -5.88
CA HIS A 154 13.64 -19.73 -4.98
C HIS A 154 12.24 -19.11 -5.14
N ARG A 155 11.52 -19.39 -6.24
CA ARG A 155 10.14 -18.88 -6.42
C ARG A 155 9.16 -19.38 -5.35
N GLN A 156 9.43 -20.54 -4.73
CA GLN A 156 8.58 -21.11 -3.68
C GLN A 156 9.00 -20.71 -2.25
N SER A 157 10.07 -19.91 -2.10
CA SER A 157 10.57 -19.44 -0.80
C SER A 157 9.75 -18.27 -0.25
N GLY A 158 10.31 -17.49 0.68
CA GLY A 158 9.71 -16.26 1.17
C GLY A 158 9.47 -15.20 0.08
N VAL A 159 10.11 -15.28 -1.09
CA VAL A 159 9.87 -14.34 -2.21
C VAL A 159 8.41 -14.33 -2.64
N ARG A 160 7.73 -15.48 -2.73
CA ARG A 160 6.30 -15.54 -3.09
C ARG A 160 5.41 -14.76 -2.12
N TYR A 161 5.86 -14.61 -0.88
CA TYR A 161 5.17 -13.80 0.11
C TYR A 161 5.43 -12.32 -0.12
N LEU A 162 6.60 -11.90 -0.59
CA LEU A 162 6.86 -10.49 -0.93
C LEU A 162 6.13 -10.09 -2.22
N LEU A 163 6.16 -10.95 -3.24
CA LEU A 163 5.60 -10.75 -4.58
C LEU A 163 4.31 -11.55 -4.76
N VAL A 164 3.28 -11.13 -4.02
CA VAL A 164 1.98 -11.79 -4.01
C VAL A 164 1.28 -11.63 -5.36
N ASP A 165 0.65 -12.71 -5.80
CA ASP A 165 -0.05 -12.79 -7.08
C ASP A 165 -1.51 -12.34 -6.94
N PRO A 166 -1.94 -11.26 -7.62
CA PRO A 166 -3.34 -10.80 -7.59
C PRO A 166 -4.30 -11.80 -8.23
N GLN A 167 -3.85 -12.62 -9.20
CA GLN A 167 -4.69 -13.61 -9.88
C GLN A 167 -5.14 -14.74 -8.95
N LYS A 168 -4.49 -14.90 -7.79
CA LYS A 168 -4.90 -15.84 -6.73
C LYS A 168 -5.91 -15.26 -5.75
N GLY A 169 -6.53 -14.13 -6.09
CA GLY A 169 -7.56 -13.47 -5.28
C GLY A 169 -7.03 -12.73 -4.06
N SER A 170 -5.71 -12.51 -3.96
CA SER A 170 -5.13 -11.70 -2.89
C SER A 170 -5.43 -10.21 -3.11
N PRO A 171 -5.77 -9.44 -2.06
CA PRO A 171 -5.94 -7.99 -2.18
C PRO A 171 -4.65 -7.24 -2.53
N CYS A 172 -3.48 -7.92 -2.55
CA CYS A 172 -2.19 -7.35 -2.95
C CYS A 172 -1.81 -6.03 -2.28
N LYS A 173 -2.30 -5.80 -1.05
CA LYS A 173 -2.14 -4.57 -0.25
C LYS A 173 -0.78 -3.90 -0.42
N ARG A 174 0.31 -4.67 -0.34
CA ARG A 174 1.67 -4.14 -0.38
C ARG A 174 2.05 -3.58 -1.75
N LEU A 175 1.68 -4.27 -2.82
CA LEU A 175 1.96 -3.77 -4.17
C LEU A 175 1.02 -2.62 -4.54
N ASN A 176 -0.25 -2.67 -4.11
CA ASN A 176 -1.16 -1.53 -4.24
C ASN A 176 -0.66 -0.31 -3.45
N LEU A 177 -0.08 -0.52 -2.26
CA LEU A 177 0.51 0.56 -1.46
C LEU A 177 1.71 1.21 -2.16
N PHE A 178 2.58 0.39 -2.76
CA PHE A 178 3.67 0.90 -3.59
C PHE A 178 3.14 1.75 -4.76
N LEU A 179 2.18 1.22 -5.52
CA LEU A 179 1.59 1.94 -6.66
C LEU A 179 0.92 3.24 -6.22
N ARG A 180 0.20 3.24 -5.08
CA ARG A 180 -0.38 4.46 -4.51
C ARG A 180 0.69 5.53 -4.30
N TRP A 181 1.80 5.18 -3.64
CA TRP A 181 2.89 6.09 -3.35
C TRP A 181 3.56 6.65 -4.60
N MET A 182 3.75 5.81 -5.62
CA MET A 182 4.43 6.21 -6.85
C MET A 182 3.53 7.04 -7.77
N VAL A 183 2.24 6.68 -7.90
CA VAL A 183 1.33 7.25 -8.90
C VAL A 183 0.57 8.47 -8.38
N ARG A 184 0.10 8.47 -7.12
CA ARG A 184 -0.58 9.65 -6.57
C ARG A 184 0.42 10.74 -6.23
N SER A 185 0.05 11.97 -6.55
CA SER A 185 0.78 13.19 -6.21
C SER A 185 -0.07 14.05 -5.28
N ASP A 186 0.31 14.13 -4.01
CA ASP A 186 -0.31 15.03 -3.03
C ASP A 186 0.69 15.40 -1.91
N GLU A 187 0.21 15.89 -0.76
CA GLU A 187 1.05 16.24 0.39
C GLU A 187 1.76 15.04 1.05
N VAL A 188 1.40 13.80 0.67
CA VAL A 188 1.88 12.56 1.28
C VAL A 188 2.55 11.65 0.26
N ASP A 189 1.90 11.32 -0.85
CA ASP A 189 2.38 10.41 -1.89
C ASP A 189 3.29 11.16 -2.89
N THR A 190 4.24 10.45 -3.49
CA THR A 190 5.39 11.09 -4.17
C THR A 190 5.11 11.61 -5.58
N GLY A 191 4.11 11.07 -6.27
CA GLY A 191 3.81 11.42 -7.66
C GLY A 191 4.95 11.15 -8.65
N LEU A 192 5.84 10.20 -8.35
CA LEU A 192 7.00 9.91 -9.17
C LEU A 192 6.64 9.30 -10.54
N TRP A 193 5.59 8.49 -10.59
CA TRP A 193 5.10 7.87 -11.82
C TRP A 193 4.00 8.74 -12.40
N THR A 194 4.21 9.23 -13.63
CA THR A 194 3.33 10.21 -14.28
C THR A 194 2.52 9.62 -15.42
N GLN A 195 2.76 8.36 -15.80
CA GLN A 195 2.13 7.71 -16.96
C GLN A 195 1.03 6.71 -16.58
N VAL A 196 0.80 6.48 -15.30
CA VAL A 196 -0.28 5.63 -14.80
C VAL A 196 -1.39 6.54 -14.26
N ASP A 197 -2.63 6.26 -14.65
CA ASP A 197 -3.79 7.06 -14.23
C ASP A 197 -4.15 6.76 -12.75
N PRO A 198 -4.14 7.75 -11.83
CA PRO A 198 -4.57 7.58 -10.46
C PRO A 198 -5.99 7.02 -10.32
N ALA A 199 -6.89 7.30 -11.27
CA ALA A 199 -8.27 6.82 -11.27
C ALA A 199 -8.37 5.28 -11.34
N LYS A 200 -7.30 4.62 -11.79
CA LYS A 200 -7.23 3.15 -11.94
C LYS A 200 -6.63 2.43 -10.75
N LEU A 201 -6.12 3.17 -9.76
CA LEU A 201 -5.51 2.58 -8.58
C LEU A 201 -6.53 1.79 -7.76
N VAL A 202 -6.02 0.78 -7.05
CA VAL A 202 -6.84 -0.06 -6.16
C VAL A 202 -6.40 0.18 -4.72
N VAL A 203 -7.36 0.33 -3.81
CA VAL A 203 -7.08 0.63 -2.40
C VAL A 203 -6.17 -0.44 -1.78
N PRO A 204 -5.09 -0.04 -1.07
CA PRO A 204 -4.25 -0.93 -0.26
C PRO A 204 -4.97 -1.54 0.95
N MET A 205 -5.82 -2.54 0.72
CA MET A 205 -6.65 -3.12 1.79
C MET A 205 -5.83 -3.89 2.83
N ASP A 206 -5.66 -3.32 4.02
CA ASP A 206 -5.19 -4.01 5.23
C ASP A 206 -6.33 -4.30 6.23
N VAL A 207 -5.98 -4.88 7.39
CA VAL A 207 -6.96 -5.23 8.43
C VAL A 207 -7.64 -4.01 9.05
N HIS A 208 -6.94 -2.87 9.15
CA HIS A 208 -7.50 -1.63 9.69
C HIS A 208 -8.44 -0.99 8.68
N MET A 209 -8.00 -0.90 7.42
CA MET A 209 -8.78 -0.38 6.31
C MET A 209 -10.05 -1.21 6.09
N SER A 210 -9.94 -2.54 6.03
CA SER A 210 -11.10 -3.42 5.91
C SER A 210 -12.10 -3.24 7.05
N ARG A 211 -11.62 -3.12 8.29
CA ARG A 211 -12.51 -2.89 9.44
C ARG A 211 -13.21 -1.53 9.33
N LEU A 212 -12.49 -0.47 9.01
CA LEU A 212 -13.08 0.87 8.88
C LEU A 212 -14.07 0.94 7.72
N CYS A 213 -13.72 0.40 6.56
CA CYS A 213 -14.62 0.30 5.41
C CYS A 213 -15.89 -0.49 5.74
N ARG A 214 -15.80 -1.53 6.58
CA ARG A 214 -17.00 -2.23 7.08
C ARG A 214 -17.86 -1.35 7.99
N LEU A 215 -17.23 -0.61 8.90
CA LEU A 215 -17.93 0.29 9.82
C LEU A 215 -18.65 1.42 9.10
N ILE A 216 -18.07 1.98 8.04
CA ILE A 216 -18.72 3.02 7.21
C ILE A 216 -19.63 2.43 6.12
N GLY A 217 -19.66 1.11 6.00
CA GLY A 217 -20.62 0.38 5.17
C GLY A 217 -20.25 0.17 3.71
N PHE A 218 -18.96 0.16 3.38
CA PHE A 218 -18.47 -0.04 2.02
C PHE A 218 -18.41 -1.52 1.64
N HIS A 219 -18.30 -2.42 2.62
CA HIS A 219 -18.43 -3.87 2.41
C HIS A 219 -18.82 -4.57 3.72
N ASP A 220 -19.35 -5.79 3.64
CA ASP A 220 -19.73 -6.59 4.82
C ASP A 220 -19.01 -7.97 4.86
N LYS A 221 -18.02 -8.16 3.98
CA LYS A 221 -17.24 -9.41 3.89
C LYS A 221 -16.34 -9.63 5.12
N ARG A 222 -16.31 -10.88 5.60
CA ARG A 222 -15.48 -11.31 6.74
C ARG A 222 -14.02 -11.50 6.36
N GLN A 223 -13.75 -12.09 5.19
CA GLN A 223 -12.41 -12.30 4.66
C GLN A 223 -12.09 -11.23 3.63
N MET A 224 -10.83 -10.81 3.59
CA MET A 224 -10.34 -9.86 2.60
C MET A 224 -9.88 -10.62 1.36
N SER A 225 -10.43 -10.26 0.21
CA SER A 225 -10.05 -10.73 -1.11
C SER A 225 -9.78 -9.56 -2.04
N LEU A 226 -9.24 -9.85 -3.22
CA LEU A 226 -9.16 -8.88 -4.31
C LEU A 226 -10.54 -8.28 -4.62
N ASP A 227 -11.59 -9.10 -4.71
CA ASP A 227 -12.96 -8.62 -4.96
C ASP A 227 -13.41 -7.62 -3.90
N THR A 228 -13.04 -7.84 -2.64
CA THR A 228 -13.36 -6.89 -1.56
C THR A 228 -12.61 -5.57 -1.75
N ALA A 229 -11.35 -5.61 -2.18
CA ALA A 229 -10.58 -4.40 -2.47
C ALA A 229 -11.16 -3.63 -3.67
N LEU A 230 -11.55 -4.33 -4.73
CA LEU A 230 -12.21 -3.73 -5.89
C LEU A 230 -13.57 -3.14 -5.52
N GLN A 231 -14.38 -3.86 -4.75
CA GLN A 231 -15.65 -3.35 -4.22
C GLN A 231 -15.46 -2.05 -3.45
N VAL A 232 -14.52 -2.04 -2.50
CA VAL A 232 -14.23 -0.85 -1.69
C VAL A 232 -13.72 0.30 -2.56
N THR A 233 -12.84 0.02 -3.52
CA THR A 233 -12.33 1.01 -4.47
C THR A 233 -13.46 1.66 -5.27
N MET A 234 -14.42 0.86 -5.78
CA MET A 234 -15.59 1.40 -6.48
C MET A 234 -16.45 2.31 -5.59
N ARG A 235 -16.60 1.99 -4.30
CA ARG A 235 -17.33 2.85 -3.35
C ARG A 235 -16.63 4.19 -3.11
N PHE A 236 -15.30 4.23 -3.16
CA PHE A 236 -14.56 5.50 -3.14
C PHE A 236 -14.64 6.23 -4.48
N ALA A 237 -14.67 5.52 -5.61
CA ALA A 237 -14.84 6.11 -6.94
C ALA A 237 -16.21 6.81 -7.11
N GLU A 238 -17.25 6.37 -6.37
CA GLU A 238 -18.53 7.09 -6.29
C GLU A 238 -18.40 8.49 -5.65
N ILE A 239 -17.31 8.76 -4.92
CA ILE A 239 -17.05 10.01 -4.19
C ILE A 239 -15.99 10.83 -4.91
N CYS A 240 -14.89 10.20 -5.32
CA CYS A 240 -13.75 10.82 -5.99
C CYS A 240 -13.29 9.87 -7.12
N PRO A 241 -13.94 9.93 -8.29
CA PRO A 241 -13.67 9.01 -9.41
C PRO A 241 -12.26 9.16 -9.99
N GLU A 242 -11.68 10.35 -9.93
CA GLU A 242 -10.33 10.66 -10.39
C GLU A 242 -9.23 10.13 -9.47
N ASP A 243 -9.56 9.83 -8.21
CA ASP A 243 -8.62 9.34 -7.20
C ASP A 243 -9.33 8.46 -6.16
N PRO A 244 -9.70 7.21 -6.54
CA PRO A 244 -10.48 6.33 -5.67
C PRO A 244 -9.68 5.80 -4.48
N VAL A 245 -8.40 6.13 -4.35
CA VAL A 245 -7.55 5.73 -3.22
C VAL A 245 -7.14 6.91 -2.33
N LYS A 246 -7.63 8.13 -2.62
CA LYS A 246 -7.43 9.38 -1.87
C LYS A 246 -7.49 9.22 -0.35
N TYR A 247 -8.48 8.48 0.12
CA TYR A 247 -8.79 8.41 1.56
C TYR A 247 -8.04 7.33 2.33
N ASP A 248 -7.30 6.46 1.64
CA ASP A 248 -6.62 5.30 2.25
C ASP A 248 -5.66 5.72 3.36
N PHE A 249 -4.80 6.69 3.09
CA PHE A 249 -3.82 7.18 4.06
C PHE A 249 -4.50 7.71 5.33
N ALA A 250 -5.44 8.64 5.17
CA ALA A 250 -6.17 9.27 6.28
C ALA A 250 -6.99 8.27 7.09
N LEU A 251 -7.72 7.36 6.42
CA LEU A 251 -8.52 6.33 7.09
C LEU A 251 -7.65 5.37 7.89
N SER A 252 -6.51 4.93 7.34
CA SER A 252 -5.59 4.03 8.06
C SER A 252 -5.18 4.59 9.43
N ARG A 253 -5.06 5.92 9.56
CA ARG A 253 -4.65 6.61 10.80
C ARG A 253 -5.71 6.60 11.88
N VAL A 254 -7.00 6.57 11.54
CA VAL A 254 -8.06 6.30 12.52
C VAL A 254 -7.90 4.92 13.15
N GLY A 255 -7.50 3.94 12.34
CA GLY A 255 -7.24 2.57 12.82
C GLY A 255 -5.97 2.47 13.67
N ILE A 256 -4.89 3.12 13.24
CA ILE A 256 -3.54 2.99 13.80
C ILE A 256 -3.32 3.93 14.99
N LEU A 257 -3.67 5.21 14.85
CA LEU A 257 -3.41 6.26 15.85
C LEU A 257 -4.55 6.41 16.85
N GLU A 258 -5.79 6.47 16.37
CA GLU A 258 -6.97 6.58 17.26
C GLU A 258 -7.35 5.23 17.89
N GLN A 259 -6.69 4.15 17.47
CA GLN A 259 -6.90 2.79 17.96
C GLN A 259 -8.36 2.35 17.89
N CYS A 260 -9.09 2.78 16.84
CA CYS A 260 -10.46 2.34 16.61
C CYS A 260 -10.49 0.81 16.64
N LYS A 261 -11.25 0.19 17.55
CA LYS A 261 -11.33 -1.27 17.67
C LYS A 261 -12.45 -1.89 16.83
N GLY A 262 -13.31 -1.05 16.25
CA GLY A 262 -14.57 -1.51 15.65
C GLY A 262 -15.63 -1.86 16.70
N GLU A 263 -15.49 -1.27 17.88
CA GLU A 263 -16.46 -1.33 18.96
C GLU A 263 -16.65 0.10 19.46
N ALA A 264 -17.91 0.50 19.61
CA ALA A 264 -18.22 1.84 20.03
C ALA A 264 -17.82 2.07 21.49
N ASN A 265 -17.20 3.22 21.74
CA ASN A 265 -16.65 3.60 23.04
C ASN A 265 -16.68 5.14 23.18
N PRO A 266 -16.36 5.72 24.35
CA PRO A 266 -16.45 7.16 24.56
C PRO A 266 -15.62 8.02 23.59
N ARG A 267 -14.49 7.51 23.07
CA ARG A 267 -13.64 8.24 22.10
C ARG A 267 -14.35 8.46 20.76
N CYS A 268 -15.32 7.61 20.41
CA CYS A 268 -16.10 7.74 19.18
C CYS A 268 -16.88 9.06 19.11
N ARG A 269 -17.09 9.77 20.23
CA ARG A 269 -17.74 11.08 20.24
C ARG A 269 -16.96 12.16 19.48
N ALA A 270 -15.64 12.04 19.46
CA ALA A 270 -14.71 12.95 18.80
C ALA A 270 -14.20 12.41 17.44
N CYS A 271 -14.66 11.23 17.01
CA CYS A 271 -14.23 10.64 15.74
C CYS A 271 -14.97 11.30 14.57
N GLU A 272 -14.23 11.74 13.55
CA GLU A 272 -14.79 12.33 12.32
C GLU A 272 -15.76 11.40 11.59
N LEU A 273 -15.55 10.08 11.71
CA LEU A 273 -16.43 9.06 11.13
C LEU A 273 -17.73 8.82 11.90
N LYS A 274 -17.94 9.43 13.07
CA LYS A 274 -19.08 9.15 13.96
C LYS A 274 -20.43 9.21 13.25
N ARG A 275 -20.59 10.14 12.31
CA ARG A 275 -21.85 10.38 11.59
C ARG A 275 -22.17 9.31 10.54
N VAL A 276 -21.15 8.56 10.10
CA VAL A 276 -21.26 7.57 9.02
C VAL A 276 -20.88 6.17 9.47
N CYS A 277 -20.37 6.02 10.70
CA CYS A 277 -20.05 4.75 11.31
C CYS A 277 -21.33 4.03 11.80
N ARG A 278 -21.58 2.83 11.27
CA ARG A 278 -22.74 1.99 11.58
C ARG A 278 -22.85 1.65 13.07
N ASP A 279 -21.74 1.48 13.78
CA ASP A 279 -21.76 1.13 15.21
C ASP A 279 -22.12 2.31 16.12
N THR A 280 -21.66 3.52 15.79
CA THR A 280 -22.07 4.73 16.54
C THR A 280 -23.54 5.07 16.29
N LEU A 281 -24.02 4.82 15.07
CA LEU A 281 -25.43 4.98 14.72
C LEU A 281 -26.32 3.99 15.47
N ARG A 282 -25.88 2.74 15.66
CA ARG A 282 -26.62 1.73 16.46
C ARG A 282 -26.84 2.16 17.91
N ILE A 283 -25.87 2.80 18.56
CA ILE A 283 -26.01 3.26 19.96
C ILE A 283 -26.85 4.53 20.08
N GLY A 284 -26.75 5.45 19.10
CA GLY A 284 -27.61 6.64 19.05
C GLY A 284 -29.10 6.30 19.00
N SER A 285 -29.46 5.20 18.32
CA SER A 285 -30.83 4.69 18.27
C SER A 285 -31.31 4.05 19.57
N ILE A 286 -30.41 3.51 20.41
CA ILE A 286 -30.76 2.87 21.69
C ILE A 286 -30.99 3.93 22.79
N ASN A 287 -30.19 5.01 22.81
CA ASN A 287 -30.33 6.08 23.80
C ASN A 287 -31.52 7.04 23.53
N ASN A 288 -32.18 6.92 22.37
CA ASN A 288 -33.43 7.62 22.05
C ASN A 288 -34.69 6.76 22.33
N LEU A 289 -34.52 5.58 22.92
CA LEU A 289 -35.59 4.65 23.31
C LEU A 289 -35.74 4.52 24.84
N VAL A 290 -35.17 5.46 25.62
CA VAL A 290 -35.33 5.58 27.07
C VAL A 290 -35.90 6.95 27.41
#